data_AF-A0A2D5Y0Y1-F1
#
_entry.id   AF-A0A2D5Y0Y1-F1
#
_cell.length_a   1.000
_cell.length_b   1.000
_cell.length_c   1.000
_cell.angle_alpha   90.00
_cell.angle_beta   90.00
_cell.angle_gamma   90.00
#
_symmetry.space_group_name_H-M   'P 1'
#
loop_
_entity.id
_entity.type
_entity.pdbx_description
1 polymer ?
#
loop_
_entity_poly.entity_id
_entity_poly.type
_entity_poly.pdbx_seq_one_letter_code
_entity_poly.pdbx_strand_id
1 'polypeptide(L)'
;MQSTRFYITFAVLGLLITGACQGAPQQDLAIKAPLTPLPELVDPNDFQLQQSVLATLKTMGAPMHSNYDYRRIDLNDDGRRDALVLFKTPYGFWCDKHGCTMLVMEAHNDKFTLVNSIQPVRPPIYSTANQTNGWKDIIIRVSGRWKSAKNVSAKYDGREYPLDPSRIEPAAGYEIADKEYLFR
;
A
#
# COMPACT_ATOMS: atom_id res chain seq x y z
N MET A 1 -75.35 -26.13 -46.08
CA MET A 1 -75.80 -25.79 -47.45
C MET A 1 -75.93 -24.28 -47.53
N GLN A 2 -75.17 -23.70 -48.47
CA GLN A 2 -75.45 -22.49 -49.27
C GLN A 2 -76.03 -21.25 -48.57
N SER A 3 -75.25 -20.16 -48.52
CA SER A 3 -75.24 -19.08 -49.55
C SER A 3 -76.09 -17.93 -49.00
N THR A 4 -75.68 -16.66 -48.97
CA THR A 4 -75.19 -15.88 -50.10
C THR A 4 -74.58 -14.59 -49.55
N ARG A 5 -73.53 -14.12 -50.20
CA ARG A 5 -72.81 -12.88 -49.91
C ARG A 5 -73.64 -11.66 -50.32
N PHE A 6 -73.58 -10.58 -49.54
CA PHE A 6 -73.90 -9.23 -50.01
C PHE A 6 -72.84 -8.26 -49.49
N TYR A 7 -72.06 -7.70 -50.43
CA TYR A 7 -71.04 -6.69 -50.18
C TYR A 7 -71.70 -5.32 -50.22
N ILE A 8 -71.49 -4.51 -49.19
CA ILE A 8 -71.75 -3.07 -49.23
C ILE A 8 -70.41 -2.37 -49.03
N THR A 9 -69.95 -1.75 -50.11
CA THR A 9 -68.78 -0.88 -50.19
C THR A 9 -69.05 0.43 -49.45
N PHE A 10 -68.34 0.67 -48.34
CA PHE A 10 -68.16 2.00 -47.77
C PHE A 10 -66.71 2.42 -47.96
N ALA A 11 -66.50 3.35 -48.89
CA ALA A 11 -65.24 4.03 -49.09
C ALA A 11 -64.99 4.94 -47.87
N VAL A 12 -64.10 4.54 -46.97
CA VAL A 12 -63.60 5.39 -45.90
C VAL A 12 -62.24 5.91 -46.35
N LEU A 13 -62.23 7.19 -46.72
CA LEU A 13 -61.05 7.97 -47.03
C LEU A 13 -60.25 8.18 -45.74
N GLY A 14 -59.29 7.29 -45.49
CA GLY A 14 -58.38 7.35 -44.36
C GLY A 14 -57.31 8.42 -44.56
N LEU A 15 -57.44 9.51 -43.80
CA LEU A 15 -56.48 10.60 -43.70
C LEU A 15 -55.13 10.05 -43.20
N LEU A 16 -54.08 10.12 -44.04
CA LEU A 16 -52.70 9.81 -43.68
C LEU A 16 -52.21 10.87 -42.67
N ILE A 17 -52.26 10.54 -41.38
CA ILE A 17 -51.57 11.29 -40.34
C ILE A 17 -50.10 10.89 -40.43
N THR A 18 -49.28 11.70 -41.11
CA THR A 18 -47.82 11.61 -40.97
C THR A 18 -47.49 12.00 -39.54
N GLY A 19 -47.27 11.02 -38.67
CA GLY A 19 -46.62 11.24 -37.39
C GLY A 19 -45.22 11.77 -37.67
N ALA A 20 -45.05 13.08 -37.60
CA ALA A 20 -43.74 13.69 -37.51
C ALA A 20 -43.15 13.29 -36.15
N CYS A 21 -42.33 12.23 -36.13
CA CYS A 21 -41.40 12.02 -35.03
C CYS A 21 -40.45 13.23 -35.02
N GLN A 22 -40.74 14.22 -34.20
CA GLN A 22 -39.74 15.19 -33.76
C GLN A 22 -38.72 14.38 -32.94
N GLY A 23 -37.64 13.96 -33.61
CA GLY A 23 -36.44 13.54 -32.91
C GLY A 23 -35.97 14.73 -32.08
N ALA A 24 -36.01 14.59 -30.75
CA ALA A 24 -35.35 15.53 -29.87
C ALA A 24 -33.87 15.62 -30.28
N PRO A 25 -33.24 16.80 -30.25
CA PRO A 25 -31.81 16.88 -30.44
C PRO A 25 -31.16 16.13 -29.28
N GLN A 26 -30.61 14.95 -29.57
CA GLN A 26 -29.70 14.24 -28.70
C GLN A 26 -28.53 15.21 -28.47
N GLN A 27 -28.50 15.87 -27.32
CA GLN A 27 -27.29 16.54 -26.88
C GLN A 27 -26.26 15.44 -26.67
N ASP A 28 -25.39 15.28 -27.67
CA ASP A 28 -24.12 14.57 -27.56
C ASP A 28 -23.30 15.24 -26.47
N LEU A 29 -23.60 14.91 -25.21
CA LEU A 29 -22.75 15.13 -24.05
C LEU A 29 -21.68 14.03 -24.00
N ALA A 30 -21.19 13.59 -25.15
CA ALA A 30 -19.89 12.94 -25.24
C ALA A 30 -18.85 14.04 -25.38
N ILE A 31 -18.62 14.77 -24.29
CA ILE A 31 -17.40 15.57 -24.14
C ILE A 31 -16.26 14.57 -24.27
N LYS A 32 -15.61 14.61 -25.43
CA LYS A 32 -14.35 13.93 -25.75
C LYS A 32 -13.22 14.60 -24.96
N ALA A 33 -13.35 14.65 -23.64
CA ALA A 33 -12.25 14.99 -22.77
C ALA A 33 -11.14 13.96 -23.07
N PRO A 34 -9.90 14.38 -23.38
CA PRO A 34 -8.81 13.44 -23.45
C PRO A 34 -8.76 12.72 -22.11
N LEU A 35 -8.99 11.41 -22.13
CA LEU A 35 -8.71 10.57 -20.97
C LEU A 35 -7.19 10.60 -20.84
N THR A 36 -6.64 11.57 -20.10
CA THR A 36 -5.25 11.49 -19.68
C THR A 36 -5.13 10.15 -18.97
N PRO A 37 -4.20 9.26 -19.38
CA PRO A 37 -3.97 8.03 -18.67
C PRO A 37 -3.79 8.34 -17.19
N LEU A 38 -4.47 7.58 -16.33
CA LEU A 38 -4.19 7.63 -14.91
C LEU A 38 -2.67 7.50 -14.74
N PRO A 39 -2.04 8.29 -13.85
CA PRO A 39 -0.62 8.17 -13.61
C PRO A 39 -0.31 6.70 -13.33
N GLU A 40 0.63 6.14 -14.09
CA GLU A 40 1.00 4.74 -13.98
C GLU A 40 1.59 4.51 -12.58
N LEU A 41 1.03 3.54 -11.88
CA LEU A 41 1.57 3.07 -10.61
C LEU A 41 2.83 2.27 -10.91
N VAL A 42 3.96 2.72 -10.36
CA VAL A 42 5.27 2.08 -10.58
C VAL A 42 5.87 1.68 -9.25
N ASP A 43 6.15 0.39 -9.09
CA ASP A 43 6.95 -0.12 -7.97
C ASP A 43 8.44 0.18 -8.23
N PRO A 44 9.08 1.09 -7.48
CA PRO A 44 10.49 1.43 -7.69
C PRO A 44 11.38 0.20 -7.48
N ASN A 45 12.52 0.13 -8.15
CA ASN A 45 13.46 -0.99 -8.05
C ASN A 45 14.50 -0.78 -6.93
N ASP A 46 15.35 -1.78 -6.72
CA ASP A 46 16.33 -1.78 -5.64
C ASP A 46 17.45 -0.73 -5.84
N PHE A 47 17.70 -0.31 -7.08
CA PHE A 47 18.63 0.80 -7.34
C PHE A 47 18.07 2.11 -6.78
N GLN A 48 16.77 2.39 -6.98
CA GLN A 48 16.10 3.56 -6.40
C GLN A 48 16.08 3.50 -4.87
N LEU A 49 15.89 2.31 -4.29
CA LEU A 49 16.03 2.11 -2.85
C LEU A 49 17.44 2.45 -2.35
N GLN A 50 18.48 1.92 -2.99
CA GLN A 50 19.87 2.18 -2.60
C GLN A 50 20.20 3.68 -2.68
N GLN A 51 19.81 4.36 -3.75
CA GLN A 51 20.01 5.81 -3.87
C GLN A 51 19.29 6.58 -2.76
N SER A 52 18.04 6.19 -2.45
CA SER A 52 17.25 6.83 -1.40
C SER A 52 17.86 6.61 -0.01
N VAL A 53 18.32 5.39 0.30
CA VAL A 53 19.05 5.08 1.55
C VAL A 53 20.32 5.94 1.65
N LEU A 54 21.13 6.01 0.59
CA LEU A 54 22.35 6.84 0.59
C LEU A 54 22.06 8.32 0.84
N ALA A 55 21.00 8.86 0.22
CA ALA A 55 20.56 10.24 0.45
C ALA A 55 20.10 10.47 1.91
N THR A 56 19.34 9.53 2.47
CA THR A 56 18.93 9.54 3.88
C THR A 56 20.15 9.49 4.80
N LEU A 57 21.10 8.58 4.55
CA LEU A 57 22.32 8.44 5.34
C LEU A 57 23.16 9.71 5.36
N LYS A 58 23.31 10.36 4.20
CA LYS A 58 24.00 11.65 4.09
C LYS A 58 23.31 12.72 4.93
N THR A 59 21.99 12.78 4.89
CA THR A 59 21.18 13.74 5.67
C THR A 59 21.30 13.51 7.17
N MET A 60 21.39 12.25 7.59
CA MET A 60 21.55 11.86 9.00
C MET A 60 22.97 12.09 9.55
N GLY A 61 23.94 12.44 8.71
CA GLY A 61 25.35 12.47 9.13
C GLY A 61 25.88 11.09 9.53
N ALA A 62 25.34 10.05 8.89
CA ALA A 62 25.72 8.67 9.17
C ALA A 62 27.20 8.40 8.85
N PRO A 63 27.84 7.45 9.56
CA PRO A 63 29.22 7.07 9.30
C PRO A 63 29.38 6.46 7.90
N MET A 64 30.57 6.66 7.33
CA MET A 64 30.98 5.96 6.12
C MET A 64 30.95 4.44 6.33
N HIS A 65 30.73 3.69 5.25
CA HIS A 65 30.69 2.21 5.27
C HIS A 65 29.59 1.64 6.18
N SER A 66 28.47 2.36 6.30
CA SER A 66 27.25 1.83 6.92
C SER A 66 26.73 0.64 6.13
N ASN A 67 26.70 -0.56 6.73
CA ASN A 67 26.17 -1.76 6.10
C ASN A 67 24.80 -2.12 6.66
N TYR A 68 23.95 -2.63 5.80
CA TYR A 68 22.56 -2.99 6.12
C TYR A 68 22.08 -4.16 5.25
N ASP A 69 21.06 -4.85 5.74
CA ASP A 69 20.18 -5.65 4.89
C ASP A 69 18.86 -4.90 4.69
N TYR A 70 18.12 -5.24 3.64
CA TYR A 70 16.76 -4.73 3.48
C TYR A 70 15.79 -5.82 3.06
N ARG A 71 14.50 -5.55 3.28
CA ARG A 71 13.38 -6.33 2.76
C ARG A 71 12.36 -5.38 2.20
N ARG A 72 11.71 -5.83 1.12
CA ARG A 72 10.69 -5.05 0.44
C ARG A 72 9.34 -5.74 0.55
N ILE A 73 8.35 -5.00 0.99
CA ILE A 73 6.98 -5.45 1.17
C ILE A 73 6.07 -4.23 1.05
N ASP A 74 4.91 -4.40 0.43
CA ASP A 74 3.88 -3.36 0.40
C ASP A 74 3.27 -3.23 1.81
N LEU A 75 3.65 -2.20 2.58
CA LEU A 75 3.17 -2.02 3.95
C LEU A 75 1.82 -1.31 3.96
N ASN A 76 1.53 -0.46 2.98
CA ASN A 76 0.32 0.37 2.95
C ASN A 76 -0.75 -0.07 1.92
N ASP A 77 -0.51 -1.21 1.26
CA ASP A 77 -1.33 -1.80 0.20
C ASP A 77 -1.61 -0.84 -0.98
N ASP A 78 -0.64 0.03 -1.29
CA ASP A 78 -0.73 0.98 -2.40
C ASP A 78 -0.20 0.45 -3.73
N GLY A 79 0.20 -0.82 -3.77
CA GLY A 79 0.74 -1.51 -4.94
C GLY A 79 2.25 -1.33 -5.14
N ARG A 80 2.94 -0.57 -4.29
CA ARG A 80 4.39 -0.41 -4.30
C ARG A 80 4.99 -1.06 -3.07
N ARG A 81 6.13 -1.74 -3.23
CA ARG A 81 6.78 -2.40 -2.10
C ARG A 81 7.70 -1.43 -1.39
N ASP A 82 7.27 -0.97 -0.23
CA ASP A 82 8.05 -0.25 0.78
C ASP A 82 9.29 -1.04 1.21
N ALA A 83 10.18 -0.42 1.97
CA ALA A 83 11.40 -1.05 2.43
C ALA A 83 11.61 -0.92 3.94
N LEU A 84 12.02 -2.03 4.54
CA LEU A 84 12.60 -2.07 5.87
C LEU A 84 14.11 -2.26 5.71
N VAL A 85 14.91 -1.35 6.29
CA VAL A 85 16.36 -1.33 6.15
C VAL A 85 17.00 -1.51 7.52
N LEU A 86 17.52 -2.71 7.80
CA LEU A 86 18.10 -3.07 9.09
C LEU A 86 19.63 -2.94 9.03
N PHE A 87 20.17 -2.00 9.80
CA PHE A 87 21.61 -1.77 9.84
C PHE A 87 22.35 -2.83 10.65
N LYS A 88 23.62 -3.02 10.30
CA LYS A 88 24.55 -3.98 10.92
C LYS A 88 25.82 -3.31 11.46
N THR A 89 26.39 -2.38 10.69
CA THR A 89 27.67 -1.74 11.03
C THR A 89 27.69 -0.27 10.64
N PRO A 90 28.51 0.57 11.31
CA PRO A 90 29.34 0.22 12.48
C PRO A 90 28.52 0.04 13.76
N TYR A 91 28.97 -0.91 14.58
CA TYR A 91 28.50 -1.06 15.95
C TYR A 91 28.88 0.19 16.76
N GLY A 92 28.00 0.63 17.67
CA GLY A 92 28.10 1.87 18.41
C GLY A 92 27.29 3.02 17.80
N PHE A 93 27.16 3.07 16.46
CA PHE A 93 26.28 4.03 15.80
C PHE A 93 24.91 3.42 15.48
N TRP A 94 24.89 2.34 14.70
CA TRP A 94 23.64 1.70 14.28
C TRP A 94 23.17 0.58 15.18
N CYS A 95 24.10 -0.03 15.92
CA CYS A 95 23.80 -1.18 16.73
C CYS A 95 24.46 -1.04 18.09
N ASP A 96 23.76 -1.51 19.11
CA ASP A 96 24.28 -1.63 20.46
C ASP A 96 23.84 -2.95 21.10
N LYS A 97 24.06 -3.06 22.42
CA LYS A 97 23.69 -4.25 23.19
C LYS A 97 22.17 -4.44 23.33
N HIS A 98 21.35 -3.50 22.87
CA HIS A 98 19.89 -3.53 22.93
C HIS A 98 19.28 -3.90 21.57
N GLY A 99 19.96 -3.57 20.47
CA GLY A 99 19.57 -3.97 19.12
C GLY A 99 20.17 -3.05 18.08
N CYS A 100 19.64 -3.12 16.86
CA CYS A 100 20.05 -2.27 15.76
C CYS A 100 18.94 -1.28 15.38
N THR A 101 19.32 -0.23 14.67
CA THR A 101 18.43 0.69 13.99
C THR A 101 17.84 0.03 12.74
N MET A 102 16.54 0.19 12.54
CA MET A 102 15.84 -0.15 11.31
C MET A 102 15.13 1.08 10.76
N LEU A 103 15.33 1.42 9.49
CA LEU A 103 14.53 2.43 8.81
C LEU A 103 13.28 1.80 8.22
N VAL A 104 12.18 2.51 8.29
CA VAL A 104 10.96 2.26 7.50
C VAL A 104 10.92 3.29 6.38
N MET A 105 10.89 2.84 5.14
CA MET A 105 10.91 3.70 3.97
C MET A 105 9.72 3.42 3.06
N GLU A 106 8.93 4.46 2.80
CA GLU A 106 7.76 4.41 1.91
C GLU A 106 8.19 4.49 0.44
N ALA A 107 7.61 3.64 -0.40
CA ALA A 107 7.83 3.63 -1.84
C ALA A 107 6.93 4.64 -2.56
N HIS A 108 7.56 5.45 -3.40
CA HIS A 108 6.92 6.30 -4.39
C HIS A 108 7.33 5.84 -5.80
N ASN A 109 6.70 6.38 -6.84
CA ASN A 109 6.94 5.93 -8.23
C ASN A 109 8.43 5.88 -8.64
N ASP A 110 9.26 6.77 -8.11
CA ASP A 110 10.66 6.91 -8.52
C ASP A 110 11.70 6.83 -7.38
N LYS A 111 11.26 6.73 -6.12
CA LYS A 111 12.13 6.87 -4.95
C LYS A 111 11.51 6.26 -3.70
N PHE A 112 12.28 6.29 -2.61
CA PHE A 112 11.79 6.00 -1.28
C PHE A 112 11.93 7.21 -0.37
N THR A 113 10.98 7.42 0.52
CA THR A 113 11.05 8.45 1.57
C THR A 113 11.09 7.80 2.94
N LEU A 114 11.90 8.36 3.84
CA LEU A 114 11.93 7.89 5.22
C LEU A 114 10.58 8.18 5.89
N VAL A 115 9.93 7.14 6.40
CA VAL A 115 8.81 7.26 7.33
C VAL A 115 9.38 7.60 8.70
N ASN A 116 10.13 6.67 9.28
CA ASN A 116 10.83 6.88 10.54
C ASN A 116 11.96 5.86 10.77
N SER A 117 12.68 6.04 11.87
CA SER A 117 13.75 5.16 12.35
C SER A 117 13.33 4.50 13.66
N ILE A 118 13.45 3.18 13.73
CA ILE A 118 13.05 2.37 14.89
C ILE A 118 14.30 1.77 15.54
N GLN A 119 14.42 1.92 16.86
CA GLN A 119 15.49 1.30 17.65
C GLN A 119 15.04 1.12 19.12
N PRO A 120 15.35 -0.03 19.77
CA PRO A 120 16.14 -1.14 19.27
C PRO A 120 15.33 -2.23 18.58
N VAL A 121 15.86 -2.75 17.47
CA VAL A 121 15.26 -3.84 16.69
C VAL A 121 16.20 -5.05 16.64
N ARG A 122 15.63 -6.25 16.72
CA ARG A 122 16.33 -7.52 16.49
C ARG A 122 15.49 -8.45 15.63
N PRO A 123 16.10 -9.22 14.73
CA PRO A 123 15.47 -10.39 14.16
C PRO A 123 15.05 -11.39 15.26
N PRO A 124 13.98 -12.17 15.05
CA PRO A 124 13.16 -12.17 13.83
C PRO A 124 12.17 -11.00 13.77
N ILE A 125 11.91 -10.51 12.55
CA ILE A 125 10.95 -9.44 12.24
C ILE A 125 9.95 -9.97 11.23
N TYR A 126 8.67 -9.67 11.44
CA TYR A 126 7.58 -10.15 10.60
C TYR A 126 6.63 -9.03 10.20
N SER A 127 6.04 -9.13 9.02
CA SER A 127 4.83 -8.39 8.68
C SER A 127 3.61 -9.25 8.97
N THR A 128 2.47 -8.61 9.23
CA THR A 128 1.19 -9.30 9.41
C THR A 128 0.19 -8.89 8.34
N ALA A 129 -0.86 -9.69 8.16
CA ALA A 129 -2.01 -9.30 7.38
C ALA A 129 -2.85 -8.19 8.04
N ASN A 130 -2.71 -7.97 9.35
CA ASN A 130 -3.44 -6.92 10.07
C ASN A 130 -2.84 -5.56 9.76
N GLN A 131 -3.71 -4.55 9.65
CA GLN A 131 -3.32 -3.18 9.45
C GLN A 131 -3.87 -2.27 10.55
N THR A 132 -3.09 -1.25 10.89
CA THR A 132 -3.50 -0.13 11.72
C THR A 132 -3.26 1.15 10.93
N ASN A 133 -4.28 1.99 10.79
CA ASN A 133 -4.19 3.24 10.02
C ASN A 133 -3.69 3.06 8.57
N GLY A 134 -4.12 1.99 7.91
CA GLY A 134 -3.80 1.68 6.51
C GLY A 134 -2.41 1.11 6.29
N TRP A 135 -1.66 0.80 7.35
CA TRP A 135 -0.33 0.19 7.24
C TRP A 135 -0.28 -1.14 8.02
N LYS A 136 0.43 -2.14 7.48
CA LYS A 136 0.62 -3.45 8.09
C LYS A 136 1.34 -3.32 9.43
N ASP A 137 0.83 -4.03 10.43
CA ASP A 137 1.49 -4.14 11.73
C ASP A 137 2.79 -4.93 11.59
N ILE A 138 3.86 -4.45 12.24
CA ILE A 138 5.19 -5.10 12.21
C ILE A 138 5.46 -5.79 13.54
N ILE A 139 5.82 -7.07 13.50
CA ILE A 139 6.12 -7.86 14.69
C ILE A 139 7.61 -7.84 14.94
N ILE A 140 7.98 -7.37 16.13
CA ILE A 140 9.36 -7.29 16.55
C ILE A 140 9.53 -8.12 17.81
N ARG A 141 10.55 -8.99 17.82
CA ARG A 141 10.93 -9.70 19.03
C ARG A 141 11.81 -8.81 19.90
N VAL A 142 11.27 -8.38 21.03
CA VAL A 142 12.00 -7.62 22.05
C VAL A 142 12.57 -8.58 23.08
N SER A 143 13.86 -8.45 23.36
CA SER A 143 14.55 -9.23 24.39
C SER A 143 15.59 -8.38 25.11
N GLY A 144 15.89 -8.71 26.36
CA GLY A 144 16.93 -8.04 27.13
C GLY A 144 17.45 -8.93 28.26
N ARG A 145 18.62 -8.61 28.79
CA ARG A 145 19.27 -9.41 29.85
C ARG A 145 18.42 -9.55 31.12
N TRP A 146 17.53 -8.60 31.38
CA TRP A 146 16.70 -8.53 32.59
C TRP A 146 15.19 -8.48 32.32
N LYS A 147 14.77 -8.63 31.05
CA LYS A 147 13.36 -8.61 30.65
C LYS A 147 13.03 -9.90 29.90
N SER A 148 11.93 -10.56 30.27
CA SER A 148 11.42 -11.70 29.51
C SER A 148 11.20 -11.31 28.06
N ALA A 149 11.66 -12.16 27.15
CA ALA A 149 11.55 -11.88 25.73
C ALA A 149 10.08 -11.94 25.29
N LYS A 150 9.61 -10.88 24.62
CA LYS A 150 8.23 -10.71 24.19
C LYS A 150 8.18 -10.36 22.71
N ASN A 151 7.08 -10.70 22.05
CA ASN A 151 6.78 -10.16 20.73
C ASN A 151 5.85 -8.97 20.93
N VAL A 152 6.11 -7.89 20.21
CA VAL A 152 5.29 -6.69 20.21
C VAL A 152 4.76 -6.43 18.81
N SER A 153 3.58 -5.82 18.73
CA SER A 153 3.03 -5.29 17.48
C SER A 153 3.35 -3.81 17.38
N ALA A 154 4.25 -3.43 16.49
CA ALA A 154 4.46 -2.04 16.11
C ALA A 154 3.36 -1.64 15.13
N LYS A 155 2.45 -0.78 15.60
CA LYS A 155 1.28 -0.31 14.86
C LYS A 155 1.54 1.10 14.36
N TYR A 156 1.24 1.36 13.10
CA TYR A 156 1.38 2.70 12.52
C TYR A 156 0.33 3.64 13.12
N ASP A 157 0.75 4.82 13.58
CA ASP A 157 -0.12 5.78 14.28
C ASP A 157 -0.83 6.79 13.35
N GLY A 158 -0.63 6.63 12.04
CA GLY A 158 -1.07 7.57 11.01
C GLY A 158 0.04 8.48 10.49
N ARG A 159 1.21 8.48 11.15
CA ARG A 159 2.42 9.22 10.73
C ARG A 159 3.67 8.36 10.76
N GLU A 160 3.82 7.51 11.77
CA GLU A 160 4.99 6.67 11.95
C GLU A 160 4.70 5.41 12.76
N TYR A 161 5.66 4.48 12.76
CA TYR A 161 5.68 3.37 13.73
C TYR A 161 6.30 3.83 15.07
N PRO A 162 6.05 3.14 16.20
CA PRO A 162 6.69 3.49 17.47
C PRO A 162 8.22 3.43 17.39
N LEU A 163 8.88 4.49 17.87
CA LEU A 163 10.34 4.62 17.79
C LEU A 163 11.09 3.55 18.59
N ASP A 164 10.53 3.11 19.72
CA ASP A 164 11.13 2.12 20.63
C ASP A 164 10.16 0.95 20.89
N PRO A 165 10.37 -0.21 20.23
CA PRO A 165 9.52 -1.39 20.40
C PRO A 165 9.53 -1.94 21.84
N SER A 166 10.56 -1.66 22.63
CA SER A 166 10.69 -2.20 23.99
C SER A 166 9.66 -1.62 24.97
N ARG A 167 9.06 -0.47 24.61
CA ARG A 167 8.01 0.23 25.36
C ARG A 167 6.60 -0.19 24.99
N ILE A 168 6.43 -1.04 23.98
CA ILE A 168 5.13 -1.56 23.56
C ILE A 168 4.75 -2.74 24.45
N GLU A 169 3.49 -2.83 24.84
CA GLU A 169 2.97 -3.99 25.58
C GLU A 169 3.07 -5.29 24.75
N PRO A 170 3.21 -6.47 25.39
CA PRO A 170 3.19 -7.73 24.67
C PRO A 170 1.92 -7.83 23.84
N ALA A 171 2.06 -8.21 22.59
CA ALA A 171 0.89 -8.39 21.76
C ALA A 171 0.16 -9.67 22.14
N ALA A 172 -1.13 -9.54 22.45
CA ALA A 172 -1.99 -10.67 22.79
C ALA A 172 -2.29 -11.50 21.54
N GLY A 173 -2.21 -12.83 21.67
CA GLY A 173 -2.81 -13.76 20.71
C GLY A 173 -2.16 -13.82 19.32
N TYR A 174 -0.84 -13.61 19.20
CA TYR A 174 -0.18 -13.84 17.92
C TYR A 174 -0.14 -15.33 17.55
N GLU A 175 -1.11 -15.78 16.77
CA GLU A 175 -0.88 -16.91 15.88
C GLU A 175 0.15 -16.48 14.82
N ILE A 176 1.24 -17.23 14.75
CA ILE A 176 2.34 -17.03 13.79
C ILE A 176 1.93 -17.52 12.39
N ALA A 177 0.69 -17.99 12.22
CA ALA A 177 0.19 -18.67 11.04
C ALA A 177 0.16 -17.77 9.79
N ASP A 178 -0.17 -16.47 9.93
CA ASP A 178 -0.36 -15.55 8.80
C ASP A 178 0.69 -14.42 8.76
N LYS A 179 1.98 -14.79 8.89
CA LYS A 179 3.09 -13.83 8.93
C LYS A 179 4.07 -14.02 7.80
N GLU A 180 4.49 -12.91 7.20
CA GLU A 180 5.60 -12.89 6.27
C GLU A 180 6.92 -12.64 7.02
N TYR A 181 7.90 -13.53 6.85
CA TYR A 181 9.23 -13.39 7.44
C TYR A 181 10.04 -12.33 6.70
N LEU A 182 10.40 -11.26 7.39
CA LEU A 182 11.23 -10.20 6.82
C LEU A 182 12.70 -10.50 7.15
N PHE A 183 13.05 -10.53 8.44
CA PHE A 183 14.41 -10.78 8.89
C PHE A 183 14.44 -11.99 9.82
N ARG A 184 15.45 -12.85 9.65
CA ARG A 184 15.66 -14.05 10.45
C ARG A 184 16.75 -13.83 11.49
#